data_AF-A0A813HZS2-F1
#
_entry.id   AF-A0A813HZS2-F1
#
_cell.length_a   1.000
_cell.length_b   1.000
_cell.length_c   1.000
_cell.angle_alpha   90.00
_cell.angle_beta   90.00
_cell.angle_gamma   90.00
#
_symmetry.space_group_name_H-M   'P 1'
#
loop_
_entity.id
_entity.type
_entity.pdbx_description
1 polymer ?
#
loop_
_entity_poly.entity_id
_entity_poly.type
_entity_poly.pdbx_seq_one_letter_code
_entity_poly.pdbx_strand_id
1 'polypeptide(L)'
;MSGFAVEAAVLGNPACWQGGFGFDFCCTPNHGPDGNSDCWDGFHTYESCCVALSHGKNRETCWDQATHFMATSGDPIAEHPAFYDHVNLKRFCCHPSPMSSRLCWGAGRKGGSPLIRDSETKQPVGFTQRYVECCFGGLEDLISGNEESGWMTDQMNEDMAPWEQRAQAKSFSTEDLDDFEASLEAAGIQHRYCRFRIRKTGIYHCDFEVSKYFELVNNLRNALHVLRTLVTLPDMDFFVYIDEMFGVSDSQTRDSSSQINSTVPVLVQAQPSGSDGILMPWWAYLQLEWTKLYRDKMERARRLRPWAERAPKLFWRGSDTGCLLPDACVDGRCTCSNWTQHTWARYPRSKLVLHSTLVPDRVDARYTKDTVHKDCCEETYDASGLRIDQIVPPDNHVDYKYLMYIDGTSFSDRMYWLMQTGSLVFRAQSQLRVWLDRALQPWEHYVPVAEDLTDLVNRMDWALQNDERSSEIAEASAHFARKELSLESNLYYLYRLLVRLGNITPADSGADSVVEASVDSAASSLDDAAFLAEAPEPSAARNPSTGELDCWFGSFSPELCCNVDQFGPGGNKGCWDGEYSFASCCTGILSDPGYWVTVDDQKALAA
;
A
#
# COMPACT_ATOMS: atom_id res chain seq x y z
N MET A 1 -2.50 66.02 -21.61
CA MET A 1 -3.35 64.83 -21.74
C MET A 1 -2.45 63.61 -21.69
N SER A 2 -2.40 62.93 -20.56
CA SER A 2 -1.74 61.63 -20.42
C SER A 2 -2.73 60.73 -19.69
N GLY A 3 -3.29 59.78 -20.44
CA GLY A 3 -4.37 58.91 -19.99
C GLY A 3 -3.91 57.98 -18.87
N PHE A 4 -4.72 57.92 -17.80
CA PHE A 4 -4.71 56.81 -16.88
C PHE A 4 -5.25 55.58 -17.61
N ALA A 5 -4.43 54.54 -17.76
CA ALA A 5 -4.93 53.21 -18.08
C ALA A 5 -5.68 52.69 -16.85
N VAL A 6 -6.96 52.41 -17.00
CA VAL A 6 -7.77 51.72 -15.98
C VAL A 6 -7.41 50.23 -16.09
N GLU A 7 -6.71 49.69 -15.10
CA GLU A 7 -6.48 48.23 -14.99
C GLU A 7 -7.81 47.50 -14.83
N ALA A 8 -8.00 46.44 -15.62
CA ALA A 8 -9.22 45.64 -15.64
C ALA A 8 -9.38 44.79 -14.36
N ALA A 9 -10.58 44.76 -13.80
CA ALA A 9 -10.92 43.92 -12.64
C ALA A 9 -10.81 42.43 -12.99
N VAL A 10 -10.10 41.64 -12.17
CA VAL A 10 -10.04 40.18 -12.30
C VAL A 10 -11.30 39.58 -11.66
N LEU A 11 -12.16 38.97 -12.48
CA LEU A 11 -13.41 38.33 -12.04
C LEU A 11 -13.19 36.82 -11.79
N GLY A 12 -13.62 36.35 -10.61
CA GLY A 12 -13.47 34.95 -10.18
C GLY A 12 -12.04 34.54 -9.82
N ASN A 13 -11.87 33.28 -9.45
CA ASN A 13 -10.57 32.70 -9.07
C ASN A 13 -9.77 32.26 -10.32
N PRO A 14 -8.62 32.89 -10.65
CA PRO A 14 -7.86 32.59 -11.88
C PRO A 14 -7.35 31.15 -11.97
N ALA A 15 -7.18 30.47 -10.83
CA ALA A 15 -6.73 29.08 -10.78
C ALA A 15 -7.81 28.09 -11.25
N CYS A 16 -9.07 28.52 -11.33
CA CYS A 16 -10.16 27.68 -11.82
C CYS A 16 -10.22 27.57 -13.36
N TRP A 17 -9.45 28.38 -14.08
CA TRP A 17 -9.64 28.57 -15.51
C TRP A 17 -8.55 27.85 -16.30
N GLN A 18 -8.88 26.68 -16.85
CA GLN A 18 -8.05 25.90 -17.77
C GLN A 18 -8.92 25.26 -18.85
N GLY A 19 -8.33 24.87 -19.99
CA GLY A 19 -9.01 24.02 -20.98
C GLY A 19 -10.31 24.58 -21.59
N GLY A 20 -10.48 25.90 -21.65
CA GLY A 20 -11.68 26.56 -22.20
C GLY A 20 -12.74 26.96 -21.17
N PHE A 21 -12.55 26.60 -19.90
CA PHE A 21 -13.38 27.06 -18.79
C PHE A 21 -12.90 28.44 -18.31
N GLY A 22 -13.83 29.38 -18.09
CA GLY A 22 -13.54 30.75 -17.65
C GLY A 22 -14.74 31.38 -16.93
N PHE A 23 -14.51 32.49 -16.22
CA PHE A 23 -15.56 33.15 -15.43
C PHE A 23 -16.84 33.42 -16.22
N ASP A 24 -16.74 33.92 -17.45
CA ASP A 24 -17.90 34.22 -18.29
C ASP A 24 -18.67 32.95 -18.72
N PHE A 25 -17.98 31.83 -18.87
CA PHE A 25 -18.57 30.55 -19.26
C PHE A 25 -19.22 29.82 -18.06
N CYS A 26 -18.66 30.03 -16.86
CA CYS A 26 -19.01 29.25 -15.68
C CYS A 26 -19.88 30.00 -14.66
N CYS A 27 -19.71 31.31 -14.52
CA CYS A 27 -20.23 32.10 -13.40
C CYS A 27 -21.31 33.11 -13.79
N THR A 28 -21.73 33.15 -15.06
CA THR A 28 -22.69 34.17 -15.50
C THR A 28 -24.09 33.93 -14.93
N PRO A 29 -24.84 35.00 -14.60
CA PRO A 29 -26.18 34.89 -13.99
C PRO A 29 -27.22 34.11 -14.83
N ASN A 30 -26.94 33.92 -16.12
CA ASN A 30 -27.84 33.23 -17.05
C ASN A 30 -27.92 31.71 -16.79
N HIS A 31 -27.00 31.14 -16.02
CA HIS A 31 -26.98 29.71 -15.70
C HIS A 31 -27.69 29.35 -14.39
N GLY A 32 -28.24 30.34 -13.66
CA GLY A 32 -28.88 30.13 -12.36
C GLY A 32 -27.96 30.43 -11.17
N PRO A 33 -28.44 30.22 -9.93
CA PRO A 33 -27.73 30.64 -8.71
C PRO A 33 -26.41 29.90 -8.46
N ASP A 34 -26.23 28.73 -9.09
CA ASP A 34 -25.05 27.86 -8.94
C ASP A 34 -24.18 27.82 -10.21
N GLY A 35 -24.40 28.73 -11.16
CA GLY A 35 -23.63 28.83 -12.40
C GLY A 35 -23.78 27.60 -13.33
N ASN A 36 -22.88 27.46 -14.28
CA ASN A 36 -22.93 26.39 -15.28
C ASN A 36 -22.45 25.06 -14.68
N SER A 37 -23.35 24.07 -14.55
CA SER A 37 -23.08 22.78 -13.91
C SER A 37 -21.93 21.99 -14.55
N ASP A 38 -21.65 22.22 -15.83
CA ASP A 38 -20.59 21.52 -16.56
C ASP A 38 -19.18 22.01 -16.18
N CYS A 39 -19.08 23.16 -15.51
CA CYS A 39 -17.83 23.70 -15.01
C CYS A 39 -17.38 23.10 -13.68
N TRP A 40 -18.27 22.36 -12.99
CA TRP A 40 -18.05 21.96 -11.61
C TRP A 40 -17.68 20.50 -11.51
N ASP A 41 -16.55 20.23 -10.85
CA ASP A 41 -15.96 18.90 -10.86
C ASP A 41 -15.49 18.42 -9.49
N GLY A 42 -16.03 19.04 -8.43
CA GLY A 42 -15.68 18.79 -7.02
C GLY A 42 -14.41 19.50 -6.57
N PHE A 43 -13.51 19.85 -7.50
CA PHE A 43 -12.34 20.69 -7.26
C PHE A 43 -12.64 22.16 -7.58
N HIS A 44 -13.38 22.39 -8.66
CA HIS A 44 -13.95 23.69 -9.03
C HIS A 44 -15.44 23.66 -8.69
N THR A 45 -15.89 24.52 -7.78
CA THR A 45 -17.32 24.72 -7.49
C THR A 45 -17.69 26.17 -7.76
N TYR A 46 -18.98 26.43 -7.90
CA TYR A 46 -19.48 27.80 -8.05
C TYR A 46 -18.98 28.71 -6.91
N GLU A 47 -19.06 28.22 -5.67
CA GLU A 47 -18.62 28.96 -4.48
C GLU A 47 -17.10 29.13 -4.40
N SER A 48 -16.30 28.30 -5.06
CA SER A 48 -14.83 28.42 -5.05
C SER A 48 -14.28 29.22 -6.22
N CYS A 49 -15.00 29.24 -7.34
CA CYS A 49 -14.53 29.81 -8.61
C CYS A 49 -15.20 31.14 -8.97
N CYS A 50 -16.43 31.36 -8.54
CA CYS A 50 -17.22 32.55 -8.88
C CYS A 50 -17.20 33.64 -7.79
N VAL A 51 -16.35 33.50 -6.76
CA VAL A 51 -16.18 34.53 -5.73
C VAL A 51 -15.58 35.79 -6.34
N ALA A 52 -16.26 36.93 -6.17
CA ALA A 52 -15.68 38.22 -6.53
C ALA A 52 -14.49 38.52 -5.60
N LEU A 53 -13.27 38.56 -6.15
CA LEU A 53 -12.11 39.10 -5.45
C LEU A 53 -12.33 40.60 -5.24
N SER A 54 -12.88 40.98 -4.09
CA SER A 54 -12.99 42.39 -3.72
C SER A 54 -11.59 42.96 -3.51
N HIS A 55 -11.08 43.75 -4.47
CA HIS A 55 -9.84 44.51 -4.33
C HIS A 55 -9.97 45.52 -3.18
N GLY A 56 -9.50 45.13 -2.00
CA GLY A 56 -9.30 45.99 -0.85
C GLY A 56 -8.18 45.42 0.01
N LYS A 57 -6.97 46.01 -0.11
CA LYS A 57 -5.77 45.82 0.73
C LYS A 57 -5.59 44.44 1.39
N ASN A 58 -4.66 43.64 0.85
CA ASN A 58 -3.99 42.50 1.50
C ASN A 58 -4.87 41.65 2.43
N ARG A 59 -5.71 40.78 1.87
CA ARG A 59 -6.13 39.56 2.58
C ARG A 59 -5.28 38.41 2.05
N GLU A 60 -4.37 37.91 2.88
CA GLU A 60 -3.70 36.62 2.65
C GLU A 60 -4.75 35.52 2.48
N THR A 61 -4.55 34.64 1.50
CA THR A 61 -5.40 33.45 1.34
C THR A 61 -5.07 32.41 2.41
N CYS A 62 -5.97 31.44 2.64
CA CYS A 62 -5.70 30.27 3.50
C CYS A 62 -4.34 29.62 3.16
N TRP A 63 -4.03 29.54 1.87
CA TRP A 63 -2.82 28.94 1.34
C TRP A 63 -1.56 29.77 1.66
N ASP A 64 -1.61 31.09 1.45
CA ASP A 64 -0.48 31.98 1.77
C ASP A 64 -0.10 31.85 3.24
N GLN A 65 -1.12 31.76 4.12
CA GLN A 65 -0.94 31.62 5.56
C GLN A 65 -0.33 30.28 5.95
N ALA A 66 -0.82 29.18 5.37
CA ALA A 66 -0.32 27.85 5.68
C ALA A 66 1.13 27.66 5.17
N THR A 67 1.44 28.09 3.94
CA THR A 67 2.80 27.99 3.36
C THR A 67 3.81 28.88 4.09
N HIS A 68 3.44 30.12 4.41
CA HIS A 68 4.32 31.01 5.18
C HIS A 68 4.61 30.47 6.59
N PHE A 69 3.60 29.88 7.23
CA PHE A 69 3.74 29.33 8.58
C PHE A 69 4.59 28.05 8.61
N MET A 70 4.41 27.13 7.65
CA MET A 70 5.28 25.94 7.54
C MET A 70 6.75 26.32 7.41
N ALA A 71 7.06 27.24 6.49
CA ALA A 71 8.43 27.69 6.22
C ALA A 71 9.13 28.36 7.42
N THR A 72 8.38 28.67 8.50
CA THR A 72 8.89 29.38 9.68
C THR A 72 8.71 28.62 10.99
N SER A 73 8.07 27.44 10.98
CA SER A 73 7.57 26.80 12.21
C SER A 73 8.54 25.89 12.96
N GLY A 74 9.59 25.35 12.31
CA GLY A 74 10.47 24.34 12.92
C GLY A 74 9.71 23.13 13.49
N ASP A 75 8.52 22.84 12.94
CA ASP A 75 7.56 21.88 13.47
C ASP A 75 7.77 20.50 12.82
N PRO A 76 7.85 19.39 13.60
CA PRO A 76 8.20 18.06 13.08
C PRO A 76 7.33 17.54 11.94
N ILE A 77 6.03 17.88 11.91
CA ILE A 77 5.15 17.48 10.79
C ILE A 77 5.42 18.35 9.55
N ALA A 78 5.79 19.63 9.74
CA ALA A 78 6.08 20.55 8.64
C ALA A 78 7.37 20.18 7.88
N GLU A 79 8.24 19.35 8.47
CA GLU A 79 9.46 18.84 7.82
C GLU A 79 9.20 17.71 6.82
N HIS A 80 7.99 17.13 6.77
CA HIS A 80 7.71 16.02 5.87
C HIS A 80 7.59 16.51 4.40
N PRO A 81 8.34 15.93 3.43
CA PRO A 81 8.38 16.36 2.03
C PRO A 81 7.01 16.53 1.37
N ALA A 82 6.04 15.68 1.74
CA ALA A 82 4.71 15.70 1.16
C ALA A 82 3.91 16.99 1.48
N PHE A 83 4.14 17.64 2.62
CA PHE A 83 3.54 18.94 2.93
C PHE A 83 4.19 20.11 2.19
N TYR A 84 5.37 19.92 1.59
CA TYR A 84 5.97 20.89 0.66
C TYR A 84 5.32 20.84 -0.73
N ASP A 85 4.54 19.79 -1.04
CA ASP A 85 3.69 19.79 -2.23
C ASP A 85 2.51 20.75 -2.02
N HIS A 86 2.56 21.86 -2.73
CA HIS A 86 1.53 22.90 -2.70
C HIS A 86 0.12 22.39 -3.03
N VAL A 87 -0.06 21.26 -3.71
CA VAL A 87 -1.36 20.66 -4.01
C VAL A 87 -1.95 19.97 -2.78
N ASN A 88 -1.10 19.34 -1.98
CA ASN A 88 -1.50 18.59 -0.80
C ASN A 88 -1.91 19.54 0.32
N LEU A 89 -1.09 20.54 0.64
CA LEU A 89 -1.43 21.56 1.64
C LEU A 89 -2.74 22.32 1.34
N LYS A 90 -3.03 22.58 0.05
CA LYS A 90 -4.28 23.20 -0.42
C LYS A 90 -5.51 22.33 -0.11
N ARG A 91 -5.37 21.00 -0.19
CA ARG A 91 -6.43 20.03 0.10
C ARG A 91 -6.67 19.86 1.61
N PHE A 92 -5.63 19.93 2.44
CA PHE A 92 -5.74 19.64 3.87
C PHE A 92 -6.50 20.70 4.67
N CYS A 93 -6.36 21.97 4.29
CA CYS A 93 -6.64 23.06 5.23
C CYS A 93 -7.71 24.05 4.74
N CYS A 94 -7.98 24.14 3.44
CA CYS A 94 -8.77 25.26 2.89
C CYS A 94 -10.19 24.90 2.43
N HIS A 95 -10.63 23.65 2.59
CA HIS A 95 -11.98 23.21 2.21
C HIS A 95 -12.81 22.81 3.44
N PRO A 96 -14.11 23.18 3.50
CA PRO A 96 -15.01 22.60 4.47
C PRO A 96 -15.15 21.09 4.18
N SER A 97 -14.82 20.27 5.18
CA SER A 97 -15.13 18.84 5.12
C SER A 97 -16.66 18.66 5.16
N PRO A 98 -17.25 17.64 4.50
CA PRO A 98 -18.66 17.28 4.67
C PRO A 98 -19.04 17.03 6.15
N MET A 99 -18.06 16.74 7.00
CA MET A 99 -18.21 16.54 8.45
C MET A 99 -17.97 17.80 9.29
N SER A 100 -17.53 18.92 8.70
CA SER A 100 -17.20 20.16 9.42
C SER A 100 -17.60 21.38 8.58
N SER A 101 -18.65 22.08 9.01
CA SER A 101 -19.11 23.35 8.42
C SER A 101 -18.17 24.54 8.67
N ARG A 102 -16.96 24.32 9.18
CA ARG A 102 -16.03 25.38 9.62
C ARG A 102 -14.87 25.50 8.64
N LEU A 103 -14.76 26.67 7.99
CA LEU A 103 -13.55 27.08 7.28
C LEU A 103 -12.40 27.20 8.30
N CYS A 104 -11.29 26.51 8.02
CA CYS A 104 -10.18 26.36 8.96
C CYS A 104 -9.17 27.52 8.93
N TRP A 105 -9.10 28.27 7.82
CA TRP A 105 -8.18 29.39 7.65
C TRP A 105 -8.87 30.57 6.94
N GLY A 106 -8.35 31.78 7.16
CA GLY A 106 -8.87 33.02 6.57
C GLY A 106 -9.57 33.97 7.56
N ALA A 107 -9.61 35.26 7.22
CA ALA A 107 -10.21 36.30 8.04
C ALA A 107 -11.75 36.22 8.00
N GLY A 108 -12.37 35.83 9.12
CA GLY A 108 -13.84 35.67 9.18
C GLY A 108 -14.42 35.00 10.42
N ARG A 109 -13.63 34.37 11.31
CA ARG A 109 -14.13 34.05 12.66
C ARG A 109 -14.45 35.36 13.39
N LYS A 110 -15.52 35.42 14.18
CA LYS A 110 -15.58 36.34 15.33
C LYS A 110 -14.41 35.94 16.25
N GLY A 111 -13.24 36.54 16.01
CA GLY A 111 -11.94 36.17 16.59
C GLY A 111 -10.83 35.73 15.61
N GLY A 112 -11.00 35.77 14.28
CA GLY A 112 -9.95 35.38 13.30
C GLY A 112 -9.42 36.58 12.51
N SER A 113 -8.12 36.75 12.23
CA SER A 113 -6.90 35.92 12.24
C SER A 113 -5.74 36.89 12.60
N PRO A 114 -4.63 36.56 13.34
CA PRO A 114 -3.70 35.46 13.02
C PRO A 114 -3.14 34.71 14.26
N LEU A 115 -2.74 33.45 14.02
CA LEU A 115 -2.24 32.49 15.00
C LEU A 115 -3.37 31.95 15.91
N ILE A 116 -3.75 30.67 15.72
CA ILE A 116 -4.44 29.94 16.81
C ILE A 116 -3.51 30.10 18.01
N ARG A 117 -4.06 30.69 19.07
CA ARG A 117 -3.34 30.95 20.30
C ARG A 117 -3.91 30.01 21.34
N ASP A 118 -3.02 29.31 22.03
CA ASP A 118 -3.39 28.42 23.12
C ASP A 118 -4.35 29.13 24.08
N SER A 119 -5.41 28.42 24.46
CA SER A 119 -6.56 29.04 25.11
C SER A 119 -6.21 29.62 26.49
N GLU A 120 -5.19 29.06 27.14
CA GLU A 120 -4.70 29.45 28.47
C GLU A 120 -3.55 30.46 28.39
N THR A 121 -2.49 30.14 27.63
CA THR A 121 -1.24 30.90 27.56
C THR A 121 -1.28 32.04 26.55
N LYS A 122 -2.25 32.05 25.64
CA LYS A 122 -2.38 32.99 24.52
C LYS A 122 -1.16 32.99 23.59
N GLN A 123 -0.27 31.99 23.65
CA GLN A 123 0.87 31.85 22.75
C GLN A 123 0.45 31.24 21.42
N PRO A 124 1.12 31.58 20.29
CA PRO A 124 0.86 30.92 19.01
C PRO A 124 1.06 29.41 19.14
N VAL A 125 0.06 28.60 18.76
CA VAL A 125 0.22 27.15 18.67
C VAL A 125 0.98 26.79 17.39
N GLY A 126 1.78 25.72 17.46
CA GLY A 126 2.58 25.17 16.35
C GLY A 126 1.73 24.65 15.18
N PHE A 127 2.38 24.28 14.07
CA PHE A 127 1.71 23.86 12.84
C PHE A 127 0.93 22.57 13.06
N THR A 128 1.53 21.60 13.74
CA THR A 128 0.91 20.32 14.08
C THR A 128 -0.42 20.52 14.83
N GLN A 129 -0.44 21.36 15.89
CA GLN A 129 -1.65 21.64 16.65
C GLN A 129 -2.80 22.14 15.76
N ARG A 130 -2.49 23.09 14.86
CA ARG A 130 -3.51 23.65 13.96
C ARG A 130 -3.98 22.63 12.93
N TYR A 131 -3.03 21.89 12.36
CA TYR A 131 -3.32 20.86 11.37
C TYR A 131 -4.28 19.83 11.95
N VAL A 132 -4.03 19.39 13.19
CA VAL A 132 -4.86 18.44 13.91
C VAL A 132 -6.26 18.98 14.19
N GLU A 133 -6.37 20.15 14.81
CA GLU A 133 -7.66 20.80 15.11
C GLU A 133 -8.54 21.00 13.87
N CYS A 134 -7.92 21.18 12.70
CA CYS A 134 -8.63 21.41 11.45
C CYS A 134 -9.04 20.12 10.75
N CYS A 135 -8.20 19.09 10.79
CA CYS A 135 -8.30 17.95 9.88
C CYS A 135 -8.74 16.64 10.56
N PHE A 136 -8.80 16.60 11.90
CA PHE A 136 -8.96 15.36 12.67
C PHE A 136 -10.12 15.42 13.69
N GLY A 137 -11.14 16.26 13.46
CA GLY A 137 -12.32 16.31 14.34
C GLY A 137 -13.01 14.94 14.49
N GLY A 138 -13.10 14.15 13.42
CA GLY A 138 -13.64 12.79 13.51
C GLY A 138 -12.79 11.83 14.37
N LEU A 139 -11.47 12.03 14.41
CA LEU A 139 -10.60 11.26 15.31
C LEU A 139 -10.76 11.72 16.77
N GLU A 140 -10.91 13.02 17.01
CA GLU A 140 -11.23 13.56 18.34
C GLU A 140 -12.55 12.98 18.88
N ASP A 141 -13.57 12.88 18.03
CA ASP A 141 -14.85 12.25 18.38
C ASP A 141 -14.67 10.75 18.70
N LEU A 142 -13.92 10.00 17.88
CA LEU A 142 -13.63 8.57 18.14
C LEU A 142 -12.91 8.36 19.47
N ILE A 143 -11.90 9.20 19.76
CA ILE A 143 -11.13 9.10 21.00
C ILE A 143 -12.00 9.46 22.22
N SER A 144 -12.78 10.55 22.12
CA SER A 144 -13.63 11.03 23.22
C SER A 144 -14.83 10.10 23.49
N GLY A 145 -15.41 9.55 22.42
CA GLY A 145 -16.52 8.60 22.51
C GLY A 145 -16.09 7.21 22.99
N ASN A 146 -14.80 6.87 22.84
CA ASN A 146 -14.26 5.54 23.10
C ASN A 146 -15.04 4.43 22.37
N GLU A 147 -15.52 4.74 21.16
CA GLU A 147 -16.32 3.84 20.32
C GLU A 147 -15.40 2.91 19.52
N GLU A 148 -15.09 1.75 20.09
CA GLU A 148 -14.30 0.72 19.41
C GLU A 148 -15.19 -0.26 18.66
N SER A 149 -14.91 -0.44 17.37
CA SER A 149 -15.52 -1.51 16.59
C SER A 149 -15.09 -2.87 17.14
N GLY A 150 -16.05 -3.81 17.30
CA GLY A 150 -15.78 -5.12 17.91
C GLY A 150 -14.65 -5.90 17.23
N TRP A 151 -14.48 -5.77 15.91
CA TRP A 151 -13.40 -6.41 15.18
C TRP A 151 -12.00 -5.90 15.58
N MET A 152 -11.88 -4.61 15.93
CA MET A 152 -10.61 -4.02 16.41
C MET A 152 -10.25 -4.61 17.76
N THR A 153 -11.24 -4.70 18.66
CA THR A 153 -11.08 -5.33 19.98
C THR A 153 -10.64 -6.78 19.83
N ASP A 154 -11.28 -7.54 18.95
CA ASP A 154 -10.97 -8.95 18.71
C ASP A 154 -9.54 -9.13 18.16
N GLN A 155 -9.14 -8.32 17.18
CA GLN A 155 -7.78 -8.33 16.63
C GLN A 155 -6.74 -8.00 17.70
N MET A 156 -6.91 -6.92 18.45
CA MET A 156 -5.97 -6.54 19.50
C MET A 156 -5.93 -7.56 20.63
N ASN A 157 -7.05 -8.17 21.00
CA ASN A 157 -7.09 -9.21 22.02
C ASN A 157 -6.27 -10.44 21.59
N GLU A 158 -6.39 -10.85 20.33
CA GLU A 158 -5.61 -11.96 19.80
C GLU A 158 -4.11 -11.68 19.84
N ASP A 159 -3.68 -10.52 19.31
CA ASP A 159 -2.25 -10.23 19.15
C ASP A 159 -1.58 -9.79 20.47
N MET A 160 -2.31 -9.15 21.38
CA MET A 160 -1.77 -8.68 22.67
C MET A 160 -1.78 -9.77 23.75
N ALA A 161 -2.67 -10.77 23.68
CA ALA A 161 -2.84 -11.76 24.76
C ALA A 161 -1.54 -12.48 25.17
N PRO A 162 -0.67 -12.96 24.25
CA PRO A 162 0.59 -13.58 24.62
C PRO A 162 1.51 -12.64 25.42
N TRP A 163 1.52 -11.36 25.06
CA TRP A 163 2.38 -10.34 25.69
C TRP A 163 1.83 -9.87 27.03
N GLU A 164 0.52 -9.70 27.14
CA GLU A 164 -0.14 -9.36 28.40
C GLU A 164 0.03 -10.49 29.42
N GLN A 165 -0.04 -11.76 28.98
CA GLN A 165 0.25 -12.90 29.84
C GLN A 165 1.72 -12.92 30.31
N ARG A 166 2.68 -12.65 29.41
CA ARG A 166 4.10 -12.54 29.78
C ARG A 166 4.34 -11.40 30.77
N ALA A 167 3.74 -10.23 30.54
CA ALA A 167 3.86 -9.06 31.41
C ALA A 167 3.27 -9.28 32.81
N GLN A 168 2.22 -10.10 32.93
CA GLN A 168 1.67 -10.53 34.23
C GLN A 168 2.63 -11.44 35.00
N ALA A 169 3.42 -12.26 34.29
CA ALA A 169 4.39 -13.16 34.91
C ALA A 169 5.70 -12.43 35.28
N LYS A 170 6.20 -11.57 34.40
CA LYS A 170 7.35 -10.69 34.61
C LYS A 170 7.11 -9.41 33.80
N SER A 171 6.98 -8.27 34.46
CA SER A 171 6.88 -6.98 33.78
C SER A 171 8.13 -6.71 32.96
N PHE A 172 7.96 -6.19 31.75
CA PHE A 172 9.08 -5.81 30.88
C PHE A 172 9.84 -4.63 31.49
N SER A 173 11.16 -4.75 31.60
CA SER A 173 12.04 -3.68 32.06
C SER A 173 12.76 -3.00 30.90
N THR A 174 13.31 -1.80 31.12
CA THR A 174 14.19 -1.13 30.14
C THR A 174 15.37 -2.03 29.75
N GLU A 175 15.90 -2.79 30.70
CA GLU A 175 16.97 -3.77 30.46
C GLU A 175 16.52 -4.87 29.47
N ASP A 176 15.28 -5.37 29.54
CA ASP A 176 14.77 -6.35 28.57
C ASP A 176 14.73 -5.76 27.13
N LEU A 177 14.43 -4.45 26.98
CA LEU A 177 14.45 -3.75 25.69
C LEU A 177 15.88 -3.50 25.20
N ASP A 178 16.78 -3.11 26.09
CA ASP A 178 18.19 -2.86 25.77
C ASP A 178 18.90 -4.17 25.35
N ASP A 179 18.62 -5.27 26.05
CA ASP A 179 19.10 -6.62 25.70
C ASP A 179 18.59 -7.06 24.33
N PHE A 180 17.31 -6.77 24.03
CA PHE A 180 16.75 -7.04 22.71
C PHE A 180 17.48 -6.23 21.64
N GLU A 181 17.65 -4.92 21.82
CA GLU A 181 18.39 -4.04 20.89
C GLU A 181 19.81 -4.55 20.63
N ALA A 182 20.55 -4.90 21.69
CA ALA A 182 21.89 -5.46 21.59
C ALA A 182 21.92 -6.80 20.84
N SER A 183 20.89 -7.64 21.00
CA SER A 183 20.77 -8.89 20.24
C SER A 183 20.58 -8.65 18.74
N LEU A 184 19.84 -7.60 18.36
CA LEU A 184 19.66 -7.21 16.96
C LEU A 184 20.97 -6.74 16.34
N GLU A 185 21.75 -5.93 17.07
CA GLU A 185 23.06 -5.46 16.65
C GLU A 185 24.07 -6.61 16.49
N ALA A 186 24.09 -7.53 17.45
CA ALA A 186 24.97 -8.70 17.41
C ALA A 186 24.68 -9.61 16.20
N ALA A 187 23.42 -9.66 15.76
CA ALA A 187 23.02 -10.40 14.56
C ALA A 187 23.13 -9.56 13.26
N GLY A 188 23.45 -8.27 13.34
CA GLY A 188 23.55 -7.38 12.19
C GLY A 188 22.20 -7.06 11.51
N ILE A 189 21.09 -7.20 12.22
CA ILE A 189 19.73 -6.96 11.69
C ILE A 189 19.01 -5.77 12.33
N GLN A 190 19.71 -4.95 13.11
CA GLN A 190 19.18 -3.77 13.79
C GLN A 190 18.51 -2.76 12.83
N HIS A 191 19.00 -2.66 11.60
CA HIS A 191 18.43 -1.79 10.55
C HIS A 191 17.00 -2.17 10.11
N ARG A 192 16.50 -3.34 10.55
CA ARG A 192 15.13 -3.82 10.31
C ARG A 192 14.18 -3.54 11.47
N TYR A 193 14.65 -2.89 12.51
CA TYR A 193 13.84 -2.51 13.66
C TYR A 193 14.04 -1.04 13.99
N CYS A 194 13.02 -0.41 14.56
CA CYS A 194 13.14 0.92 15.12
C CYS A 194 12.55 0.95 16.51
N ARG A 195 13.35 1.37 17.50
CA ARG A 195 12.87 1.64 18.85
C ARG A 195 12.28 3.04 18.90
N PHE A 196 11.01 3.14 19.25
CA PHE A 196 10.32 4.39 19.55
C PHE A 196 10.21 4.58 21.06
N ARG A 197 10.37 5.82 21.51
CA ARG A 197 10.22 6.23 22.91
C ARG A 197 9.25 7.41 22.98
N ILE A 198 8.13 7.22 23.66
CA ILE A 198 7.18 8.30 23.95
C ILE A 198 7.47 8.79 25.37
N ARG A 199 7.72 10.08 25.49
CA ARG A 199 7.86 10.79 26.76
C ARG A 199 7.01 12.05 26.77
N LYS A 200 6.71 12.60 27.94
CA LYS A 200 6.13 13.95 28.07
C LYS A 200 6.89 15.02 27.28
N THR A 201 8.21 14.93 27.20
CA THR A 201 9.10 15.87 26.50
C THR A 201 9.04 15.75 24.98
N GLY A 202 8.84 14.55 24.43
CA GLY A 202 8.92 14.34 22.99
C GLY A 202 8.75 12.90 22.55
N ILE A 203 8.78 12.69 21.23
CA ILE A 203 8.85 11.38 20.60
C ILE A 203 10.30 11.21 20.13
N TYR A 204 10.94 10.13 20.54
CA TYR A 204 12.29 9.79 20.14
C TYR A 204 12.27 8.47 19.40
N HIS A 205 13.19 8.29 18.46
CA HIS A 205 13.22 7.11 17.61
C HIS A 205 14.66 6.76 17.20
N CYS A 206 14.83 5.62 16.52
CA CYS A 206 16.07 5.22 15.87
C CYS A 206 16.48 6.20 14.75
N ASP A 207 17.71 6.11 14.24
CA ASP A 207 18.10 6.84 13.03
C ASP A 207 17.38 6.26 11.79
N PHE A 208 16.57 7.09 11.15
CA PHE A 208 15.79 6.70 9.97
C PHE A 208 16.65 6.48 8.74
N GLU A 209 17.79 7.17 8.62
CA GLU A 209 18.67 7.07 7.45
C GLU A 209 19.32 5.70 7.31
N VAL A 210 19.40 4.94 8.42
CA VAL A 210 19.94 3.58 8.44
C VAL A 210 18.91 2.57 7.91
N SER A 211 17.62 2.94 7.83
CA SER A 211 16.57 2.05 7.32
C SER A 211 16.32 2.23 5.83
N LYS A 212 16.20 1.11 5.12
CA LYS A 212 15.75 1.08 3.72
C LYS A 212 14.33 1.64 3.54
N TYR A 213 13.47 1.53 4.55
CA TYR A 213 12.06 1.92 4.48
C TYR A 213 11.76 3.10 5.42
N PHE A 214 12.56 4.16 5.32
CA PHE A 214 12.42 5.38 6.13
C PHE A 214 11.02 6.01 6.06
N GLU A 215 10.28 5.84 4.97
CA GLU A 215 8.89 6.31 4.82
C GLU A 215 7.96 5.68 5.87
N LEU A 216 8.15 4.41 6.23
CA LEU A 216 7.36 3.72 7.24
C LEU A 216 7.46 4.43 8.59
N VAL A 217 8.70 4.63 9.03
CA VAL A 217 9.00 5.23 10.35
C VAL A 217 8.63 6.71 10.39
N ASN A 218 8.75 7.43 9.26
CA ASN A 218 8.24 8.80 9.13
C ASN A 218 6.73 8.89 9.30
N ASN A 219 5.97 8.03 8.64
CA ASN A 219 4.51 8.03 8.72
C ASN A 219 4.02 7.65 10.12
N LEU A 220 4.67 6.69 10.78
CA LEU A 220 4.38 6.39 12.18
C LEU A 220 4.72 7.57 13.11
N ARG A 221 5.89 8.18 12.99
CA ARG A 221 6.26 9.39 13.76
C ARG A 221 5.20 10.48 13.62
N ASN A 222 4.77 10.76 12.40
CA ASN A 222 3.75 11.77 12.12
C ASN A 222 2.38 11.40 12.75
N ALA A 223 1.97 10.13 12.65
CA ALA A 223 0.77 9.63 13.32
C ALA A 223 0.84 9.84 14.85
N LEU A 224 1.99 9.56 15.47
CA LEU A 224 2.20 9.80 16.90
C LEU A 224 2.10 11.29 17.27
N HIS A 225 2.64 12.20 16.46
CA HIS A 225 2.49 13.65 16.69
C HIS A 225 1.04 14.13 16.57
N VAL A 226 0.28 13.59 15.61
CA VAL A 226 -1.17 13.83 15.50
C VAL A 226 -1.89 13.37 16.77
N LEU A 227 -1.62 12.14 17.22
CA LEU A 227 -2.27 11.58 18.42
C LEU A 227 -1.93 12.36 19.70
N ARG A 228 -0.66 12.74 19.90
CA ARG A 228 -0.23 13.52 21.07
C ARG A 228 -0.88 14.89 21.21
N THR A 229 -1.35 15.42 20.09
CA THR A 229 -2.05 16.71 20.03
C THR A 229 -3.49 16.59 20.51
N LEU A 230 -4.10 15.42 20.34
CA LEU A 230 -5.47 15.13 20.75
C LEU A 230 -5.55 14.54 22.16
N VAL A 231 -4.56 13.74 22.55
CA VAL A 231 -4.55 12.99 23.81
C VAL A 231 -3.17 12.84 24.42
N THR A 232 -3.14 12.66 25.74
CA THR A 232 -1.93 12.25 26.44
C THR A 232 -1.66 10.77 26.18
N LEU A 233 -0.62 10.47 25.41
CA LEU A 233 -0.13 9.10 25.23
C LEU A 233 0.68 8.65 26.46
N PRO A 234 0.69 7.34 26.79
CA PRO A 234 1.51 6.82 27.88
C PRO A 234 3.01 7.02 27.60
N ASP A 235 3.79 7.26 28.65
CA ASP A 235 5.25 7.17 28.54
C ASP A 235 5.62 5.69 28.33
N MET A 236 6.34 5.37 27.26
CA MET A 236 6.65 3.98 26.90
C MET A 236 7.84 3.88 25.95
N ASP A 237 8.46 2.70 25.90
CA ASP A 237 9.37 2.26 24.85
C ASP A 237 8.76 1.06 24.11
N PHE A 238 8.89 1.05 22.79
CA PHE A 238 8.45 -0.08 21.97
C PHE A 238 9.26 -0.20 20.67
N PHE A 239 9.26 -1.40 20.12
CA PHE A 239 9.90 -1.69 18.84
C PHE A 239 8.87 -1.81 17.73
N VAL A 240 9.28 -1.39 16.54
CA VAL A 240 8.56 -1.57 15.28
C VAL A 240 9.48 -2.32 14.34
N TYR A 241 8.98 -3.36 13.69
CA TYR A 241 9.66 -4.01 12.58
C TYR A 241 9.41 -3.20 11.30
N ILE A 242 10.50 -2.75 10.65
CA ILE A 242 10.44 -1.73 9.61
C ILE A 242 10.78 -2.25 8.20
N ASP A 243 10.86 -3.57 8.01
CA ASP A 243 10.99 -4.16 6.68
C ASP A 243 9.61 -4.27 5.99
N GLU A 244 9.60 -4.24 4.66
CA GLU A 244 8.40 -4.56 3.85
C GLU A 244 8.05 -6.05 3.89
N MET A 245 8.94 -6.86 4.43
CA MET A 245 8.74 -8.28 4.69
C MET A 245 7.80 -8.55 5.89
N PHE A 246 7.46 -9.82 6.07
CA PHE A 246 6.49 -10.30 7.06
C PHE A 246 7.15 -10.69 8.40
N GLY A 247 7.38 -9.70 9.27
CA GLY A 247 7.53 -9.91 10.72
C GLY A 247 8.77 -10.68 11.22
N VAL A 248 8.77 -10.99 12.53
CA VAL A 248 9.93 -11.31 13.39
C VAL A 248 10.49 -12.73 13.22
N SER A 249 10.45 -13.29 12.01
CA SER A 249 11.16 -14.53 11.70
C SER A 249 11.69 -14.45 10.27
N ASP A 250 12.83 -13.81 10.10
CA ASP A 250 13.45 -13.79 8.78
C ASP A 250 14.16 -15.12 8.54
N SER A 251 13.78 -15.81 7.46
CA SER A 251 14.55 -16.94 6.92
C SER A 251 15.14 -16.61 5.55
N GLN A 252 15.17 -15.33 5.14
CA GLN A 252 15.74 -14.94 3.86
C GLN A 252 17.24 -15.13 3.77
N THR A 253 17.95 -15.27 4.90
CA THR A 253 19.29 -15.84 4.83
C THR A 253 19.17 -17.36 4.92
N ARG A 254 19.81 -18.07 3.99
CA ARG A 254 20.06 -19.53 4.07
C ARG A 254 20.77 -19.96 5.37
N ASP A 255 21.12 -19.00 6.22
CA ASP A 255 21.77 -19.20 7.48
C ASP A 255 20.76 -19.08 8.62
N SER A 256 20.52 -20.21 9.27
CA SER A 256 19.68 -20.34 10.48
C SER A 256 20.13 -19.45 11.67
N SER A 257 21.22 -18.69 11.50
CA SER A 257 21.84 -17.81 12.50
C SER A 257 21.20 -16.42 12.63
N SER A 258 20.31 -16.00 11.71
CA SER A 258 19.64 -14.68 11.73
C SER A 258 18.25 -14.65 12.37
N GLN A 259 17.81 -15.77 12.96
CA GLN A 259 16.50 -15.91 13.60
C GLN A 259 16.52 -15.29 15.01
N ILE A 260 15.91 -14.11 15.18
CA ILE A 260 15.69 -13.53 16.50
C ILE A 260 14.23 -13.71 16.89
N ASN A 261 13.95 -14.66 17.79
CA ASN A 261 12.67 -14.71 18.47
C ASN A 261 12.53 -13.46 19.34
N SER A 262 11.45 -12.72 19.16
CA SER A 262 11.25 -11.50 19.93
C SER A 262 11.07 -11.79 21.42
N THR A 263 11.93 -11.18 22.25
CA THR A 263 11.86 -11.26 23.72
C THR A 263 10.97 -10.17 24.33
N VAL A 264 10.62 -9.15 23.55
CA VAL A 264 9.81 -7.99 23.93
C VAL A 264 8.68 -7.77 22.91
N PRO A 265 7.59 -7.05 23.25
CA PRO A 265 6.55 -6.74 22.28
C PRO A 265 7.08 -5.94 21.07
N VAL A 266 6.82 -6.42 19.84
CA VAL A 266 7.20 -5.75 18.60
C VAL A 266 5.97 -5.52 17.73
N LEU A 267 5.77 -4.28 17.29
CA LEU A 267 4.75 -3.94 16.30
C LEU A 267 5.21 -4.38 14.90
N VAL A 268 4.34 -5.08 14.18
CA VAL A 268 4.58 -5.60 12.83
C VAL A 268 3.41 -5.26 11.91
N GLN A 269 3.66 -5.19 10.61
CA GLN A 269 2.62 -4.82 9.63
C GLN A 269 1.97 -6.05 8.99
N ALA A 270 2.73 -7.14 8.92
CA ALA A 270 2.26 -8.48 8.55
C ALA A 270 3.17 -9.53 9.18
N GLN A 271 2.66 -10.74 9.31
CA GLN A 271 3.40 -11.88 9.83
C GLN A 271 2.73 -13.20 9.42
N PRO A 272 3.45 -14.33 9.34
CA PRO A 272 2.80 -15.62 9.18
C PRO A 272 1.91 -16.00 10.37
N SER A 273 1.03 -16.97 10.15
CA SER A 273 0.28 -17.59 11.24
C SER A 273 1.23 -18.28 12.23
N GLY A 274 1.01 -18.07 13.53
CA GLY A 274 1.84 -18.62 14.60
C GLY A 274 3.00 -17.72 15.05
N SER A 275 3.18 -16.55 14.44
CA SER A 275 4.12 -15.52 14.93
C SER A 275 3.49 -14.65 16.02
N ASP A 276 4.34 -14.18 16.94
CA ASP A 276 3.96 -13.39 18.13
C ASP A 276 4.05 -11.86 17.92
N GLY A 277 4.18 -11.36 16.69
CA GLY A 277 4.18 -9.93 16.43
C GLY A 277 2.81 -9.29 16.71
N ILE A 278 2.81 -8.01 17.07
CA ILE A 278 1.58 -7.25 17.33
C ILE A 278 1.21 -6.49 16.05
N LEU A 279 0.07 -6.82 15.43
CA LEU A 279 -0.30 -6.21 14.16
C LEU A 279 -0.74 -4.76 14.33
N MET A 280 -0.09 -3.87 13.59
CA MET A 280 -0.43 -2.45 13.48
C MET A 280 -0.91 -2.10 12.06
N PRO A 281 -1.63 -0.98 11.89
CA PRO A 281 -1.96 -0.47 10.58
C PRO A 281 -0.72 -0.28 9.73
N TRP A 282 -0.84 -0.61 8.45
CA TRP A 282 0.29 -0.42 7.55
C TRP A 282 0.62 1.06 7.40
N TRP A 283 1.91 1.38 7.27
CA TRP A 283 2.37 2.76 7.20
C TRP A 283 1.71 3.59 6.10
N ALA A 284 1.39 2.97 4.94
CA ALA A 284 0.71 3.66 3.85
C ALA A 284 -0.70 4.15 4.27
N TYR A 285 -1.35 3.47 5.20
CA TYR A 285 -2.69 3.83 5.71
C TYR A 285 -2.58 4.90 6.83
N LEU A 286 -1.39 5.05 7.42
CA LEU A 286 -1.05 6.13 8.34
C LEU A 286 -0.53 7.37 7.60
N GLN A 287 -0.22 7.24 6.30
CA GLN A 287 0.21 8.36 5.48
C GLN A 287 -0.94 9.35 5.34
N LEU A 288 -0.75 10.50 5.99
CA LEU A 288 -1.79 11.51 6.21
C LEU A 288 -2.40 11.99 4.89
N GLU A 289 -1.57 12.08 3.85
CA GLU A 289 -2.00 12.61 2.56
C GLU A 289 -2.61 11.58 1.61
N TRP A 290 -1.90 10.47 1.46
CA TRP A 290 -2.24 9.40 0.53
C TRP A 290 -3.61 8.81 0.84
N THR A 291 -3.88 8.53 2.10
CA THR A 291 -5.11 7.89 2.58
C THR A 291 -6.35 8.71 2.20
N LYS A 292 -6.35 10.02 2.50
CA LYS A 292 -7.47 10.92 2.16
C LYS A 292 -7.58 11.12 0.65
N LEU A 293 -6.45 11.30 -0.05
CA LEU A 293 -6.44 11.52 -1.49
C LEU A 293 -7.04 10.32 -2.24
N TYR A 294 -6.61 9.11 -1.92
CA TYR A 294 -7.07 7.91 -2.60
C TYR A 294 -8.56 7.65 -2.34
N ARG A 295 -9.04 7.88 -1.12
CA ARG A 295 -10.47 7.83 -0.81
C ARG A 295 -11.27 8.74 -1.72
N ASP A 296 -10.93 10.03 -1.75
CA ASP A 296 -11.68 11.02 -2.53
C ASP A 296 -11.60 10.72 -4.04
N LYS A 297 -10.44 10.25 -4.50
CA LYS A 297 -10.22 9.83 -5.88
C LYS A 297 -11.10 8.62 -6.26
N MET A 298 -11.18 7.60 -5.41
CA MET A 298 -12.00 6.41 -5.65
C MET A 298 -13.49 6.75 -5.59
N GLU A 299 -13.93 7.55 -4.63
CA GLU A 299 -15.32 7.99 -4.52
C GLU A 299 -15.77 8.76 -5.77
N ARG A 300 -14.92 9.65 -6.31
CA ARG A 300 -15.18 10.33 -7.59
C ARG A 300 -15.29 9.33 -8.73
N ALA A 301 -14.30 8.45 -8.87
CA ALA A 301 -14.24 7.49 -9.96
C ALA A 301 -15.47 6.57 -9.95
N ARG A 302 -15.84 6.05 -8.77
CA ARG A 302 -17.04 5.24 -8.56
C ARG A 302 -18.33 5.97 -8.96
N ARG A 303 -18.48 7.25 -8.61
CA ARG A 303 -19.67 8.05 -8.97
C ARG A 303 -19.78 8.25 -10.49
N LEU A 304 -18.65 8.45 -11.17
CA LEU A 304 -18.60 8.65 -12.62
C LEU A 304 -18.74 7.34 -13.42
N ARG A 305 -18.62 6.18 -12.76
CA ARG A 305 -18.71 4.85 -13.36
C ARG A 305 -19.66 3.95 -12.54
N PRO A 306 -20.98 4.10 -12.72
CA PRO A 306 -21.96 3.24 -12.07
C PRO A 306 -21.75 1.75 -12.40
N TRP A 307 -22.14 0.86 -11.49
CA TRP A 307 -21.95 -0.60 -11.63
C TRP A 307 -22.36 -1.16 -13.00
N ALA A 308 -23.51 -0.72 -13.52
CA ALA A 308 -24.06 -1.19 -14.80
C ALA A 308 -23.20 -0.85 -16.03
N GLU A 309 -22.35 0.17 -15.95
CA GLU A 309 -21.46 0.60 -17.04
C GLU A 309 -20.09 -0.09 -17.01
N ARG A 310 -19.79 -0.80 -15.92
CA ARG A 310 -18.48 -1.45 -15.72
C ARG A 310 -18.38 -2.75 -16.51
N ALA A 311 -17.20 -3.02 -17.06
CA ALA A 311 -16.91 -4.25 -17.77
C ALA A 311 -17.04 -5.47 -16.81
N PRO A 312 -17.78 -6.53 -17.18
CA PRO A 312 -17.92 -7.73 -16.37
C PRO A 312 -16.69 -8.66 -16.50
N LYS A 313 -15.50 -8.10 -16.27
CA LYS A 313 -14.22 -8.82 -16.29
C LYS A 313 -13.45 -8.57 -15.01
N LEU A 314 -12.66 -9.55 -14.60
CA LEU A 314 -11.69 -9.38 -13.53
C LEU A 314 -10.44 -8.70 -14.04
N PHE A 315 -10.04 -7.65 -13.36
CA PHE A 315 -8.95 -6.80 -13.78
C PHE A 315 -7.83 -6.75 -12.74
N TRP A 316 -6.59 -6.77 -13.24
CA TRP A 316 -5.40 -6.59 -12.42
C TRP A 316 -4.23 -6.01 -13.22
N ARG A 317 -3.52 -5.06 -12.60
CA ARG A 317 -2.23 -4.55 -13.07
C ARG A 317 -1.28 -4.42 -11.89
N GLY A 318 -0.09 -4.97 -12.04
CA GLY A 318 0.97 -4.86 -11.03
C GLY A 318 2.29 -5.47 -11.49
N SER A 319 3.29 -5.34 -10.64
CA SER A 319 4.61 -5.94 -10.85
C SER A 319 4.62 -7.43 -10.48
N ASP A 320 5.64 -8.15 -10.93
CA ASP A 320 5.93 -9.55 -10.60
C ASP A 320 6.62 -9.72 -9.23
N THR A 321 6.26 -8.86 -8.26
CA THR A 321 6.75 -8.98 -6.88
C THR A 321 6.15 -10.19 -6.19
N GLY A 322 6.93 -10.78 -5.28
CA GLY A 322 6.55 -11.97 -4.53
C GLY A 322 7.68 -12.99 -4.49
N CYS A 323 7.75 -13.70 -3.37
CA CYS A 323 8.72 -14.77 -3.16
C CYS A 323 8.09 -16.02 -2.53
N LEU A 324 6.84 -15.93 -2.08
CA LEU A 324 6.14 -17.01 -1.40
C LEU A 324 5.44 -17.89 -2.43
N LEU A 325 5.83 -19.15 -2.44
CA LEU A 325 5.06 -20.20 -3.08
C LEU A 325 3.96 -20.68 -2.10
N PRO A 326 2.90 -21.34 -2.59
CA PRO A 326 1.95 -22.00 -1.70
C PRO A 326 2.66 -22.90 -0.69
N ASP A 327 2.20 -22.86 0.57
CA ASP A 327 2.77 -23.57 1.72
C ASP A 327 4.23 -23.20 2.09
N ALA A 328 4.71 -22.04 1.63
CA ALA A 328 6.02 -21.51 2.00
C ALA A 328 6.13 -21.12 3.48
N CYS A 329 5.00 -20.93 4.16
CA CYS A 329 4.92 -20.54 5.56
C CYS A 329 4.46 -21.70 6.46
N VAL A 330 5.32 -22.11 7.40
CA VAL A 330 5.08 -23.19 8.36
C VAL A 330 5.53 -22.74 9.76
N ASP A 331 4.69 -22.95 10.77
CA ASP A 331 4.98 -22.68 12.18
C ASP A 331 5.55 -21.27 12.45
N GLY A 332 4.88 -20.25 11.93
CA GLY A 332 5.28 -18.85 12.13
C GLY A 332 6.55 -18.46 11.39
N ARG A 333 6.96 -19.20 10.34
CA ARG A 333 8.16 -18.93 9.53
C ARG A 333 7.83 -19.08 8.06
N CYS A 334 8.39 -18.22 7.20
CA CYS A 334 8.15 -18.29 5.76
C CYS A 334 9.46 -18.30 4.97
N THR A 335 9.57 -19.20 4.00
CA THR A 335 10.76 -19.29 3.12
C THR A 335 10.48 -18.68 1.75
N CYS A 336 11.23 -17.64 1.39
CA CYS A 336 11.24 -17.12 0.04
C CYS A 336 11.95 -18.08 -0.92
N SER A 337 11.33 -18.35 -2.07
CA SER A 337 11.92 -19.11 -3.16
C SER A 337 12.52 -18.18 -4.22
N ASN A 338 13.49 -18.68 -4.99
CA ASN A 338 14.06 -17.91 -6.09
C ASN A 338 13.06 -17.78 -7.25
N TRP A 339 13.01 -16.59 -7.82
CA TRP A 339 12.26 -16.29 -9.04
C TRP A 339 13.18 -16.46 -10.26
N THR A 340 12.93 -17.46 -11.10
CA THR A 340 13.77 -17.81 -12.25
C THR A 340 12.91 -18.11 -13.48
N GLN A 341 13.54 -18.29 -14.66
CA GLN A 341 12.86 -18.72 -15.89
C GLN A 341 12.03 -20.01 -15.73
N HIS A 342 12.42 -20.88 -14.79
CA HIS A 342 11.75 -22.16 -14.56
C HIS A 342 10.71 -22.12 -13.44
N THR A 343 10.82 -21.17 -12.51
CA THR A 343 9.96 -21.13 -11.30
C THR A 343 8.92 -20.02 -11.34
N TRP A 344 9.09 -18.98 -12.16
CA TRP A 344 8.23 -17.79 -12.14
C TRP A 344 6.74 -18.14 -12.29
N ALA A 345 6.39 -19.09 -13.15
CA ALA A 345 5.01 -19.47 -13.42
C ALA A 345 4.27 -20.08 -12.21
N ARG A 346 5.00 -20.47 -11.15
CA ARG A 346 4.44 -21.06 -9.93
C ARG A 346 3.86 -20.03 -8.97
N TYR A 347 4.31 -18.78 -9.05
CA TYR A 347 3.90 -17.74 -8.11
C TYR A 347 2.46 -17.28 -8.36
N PRO A 348 1.71 -16.89 -7.32
CA PRO A 348 0.31 -16.51 -7.45
C PRO A 348 0.04 -15.41 -8.51
N ARG A 349 0.87 -14.37 -8.57
CA ARG A 349 0.73 -13.30 -9.59
C ARG A 349 0.96 -13.80 -11.01
N SER A 350 1.91 -14.71 -11.20
CA SER A 350 2.16 -15.32 -12.51
C SER A 350 0.98 -16.16 -12.96
N LYS A 351 0.41 -16.95 -12.05
CA LYS A 351 -0.81 -17.72 -12.33
C LYS A 351 -1.98 -16.80 -12.72
N LEU A 352 -2.14 -15.66 -12.05
CA LEU A 352 -3.17 -14.68 -12.38
C LEU A 352 -3.00 -14.13 -13.81
N VAL A 353 -1.78 -13.74 -14.19
CA VAL A 353 -1.49 -13.22 -15.53
C VAL A 353 -1.66 -14.33 -16.59
N LEU A 354 -1.24 -15.56 -16.30
CA LEU A 354 -1.49 -16.73 -17.16
C LEU A 354 -2.99 -17.04 -17.31
N HIS A 355 -3.82 -16.87 -16.27
CA HIS A 355 -5.26 -17.00 -16.42
C HIS A 355 -5.85 -16.05 -17.46
N SER A 356 -5.24 -14.86 -17.64
CA SER A 356 -5.69 -13.91 -18.65
C SER A 356 -5.40 -14.37 -20.09
N THR A 357 -4.45 -15.28 -20.31
CA THR A 357 -4.23 -15.90 -21.62
C THR A 357 -5.18 -17.08 -21.87
N LEU A 358 -5.55 -17.79 -20.81
CA LEU A 358 -6.44 -18.96 -20.87
C LEU A 358 -7.93 -18.58 -20.97
N VAL A 359 -8.36 -17.53 -20.27
CA VAL A 359 -9.76 -17.06 -20.24
C VAL A 359 -9.85 -15.53 -20.45
N PRO A 360 -9.38 -15.01 -21.60
CA PRO A 360 -9.29 -13.57 -21.88
C PRO A 360 -10.64 -12.82 -21.88
N ASP A 361 -11.75 -13.55 -22.07
CA ASP A 361 -13.10 -12.98 -21.97
C ASP A 361 -13.55 -12.72 -20.55
N ARG A 362 -12.86 -13.30 -19.55
CA ARG A 362 -13.21 -13.21 -18.13
C ARG A 362 -12.16 -12.48 -17.31
N VAL A 363 -10.88 -12.65 -17.64
CA VAL A 363 -9.74 -12.12 -16.88
C VAL A 363 -8.88 -11.25 -17.77
N ASP A 364 -8.64 -10.01 -17.34
CA ASP A 364 -7.67 -9.09 -17.88
C ASP A 364 -6.63 -8.75 -16.81
N ALA A 365 -5.57 -9.55 -16.76
CA ALA A 365 -4.46 -9.39 -15.83
C ALA A 365 -3.13 -9.32 -16.59
N ARG A 366 -2.30 -8.31 -16.28
CA ARG A 366 -1.00 -8.11 -16.92
C ARG A 366 0.02 -7.57 -15.94
N TYR A 367 1.27 -7.96 -16.15
CA TYR A 367 2.41 -7.29 -15.53
C TYR A 367 2.55 -5.87 -16.08
N THR A 368 2.95 -4.92 -15.23
CA THR A 368 3.31 -3.55 -15.64
C THR A 368 4.80 -3.45 -15.96
N LYS A 369 5.25 -2.32 -16.52
CA LYS A 369 6.68 -2.06 -16.80
C LYS A 369 7.62 -2.19 -15.59
N ASP A 370 7.12 -2.02 -14.38
CA ASP A 370 7.91 -2.02 -13.13
C ASP A 370 8.17 -3.45 -12.59
N THR A 371 8.38 -4.44 -13.47
CA THR A 371 8.79 -5.79 -13.06
C THR A 371 10.14 -5.75 -12.34
N VAL A 372 10.27 -6.52 -11.27
CA VAL A 372 11.48 -6.59 -10.43
C VAL A 372 12.46 -7.64 -10.99
N HIS A 373 11.96 -8.75 -11.53
CA HIS A 373 12.81 -9.85 -12.00
C HIS A 373 13.15 -9.76 -13.49
N LYS A 374 13.70 -8.61 -13.91
CA LYS A 374 13.98 -8.31 -15.32
C LYS A 374 14.98 -9.29 -15.94
N ASP A 375 16.04 -9.60 -15.20
CA ASP A 375 17.17 -10.41 -15.67
C ASP A 375 16.78 -11.84 -16.04
N CYS A 376 15.71 -12.39 -15.46
CA CYS A 376 15.27 -13.75 -15.79
C CYS A 376 14.21 -13.77 -16.89
N CYS A 377 13.21 -12.89 -16.81
CA CYS A 377 11.89 -13.24 -17.30
C CYS A 377 11.24 -12.16 -18.17
N GLU A 378 11.83 -10.96 -18.28
CA GLU A 378 11.26 -9.85 -19.04
C GLU A 378 11.01 -10.21 -20.51
N GLU A 379 11.98 -10.82 -21.19
CA GLU A 379 11.84 -11.26 -22.58
C GLU A 379 10.70 -12.29 -22.73
N THR A 380 10.56 -13.21 -21.77
CA THR A 380 9.48 -14.20 -21.78
C THR A 380 8.11 -13.54 -21.60
N TYR A 381 8.01 -12.55 -20.70
CA TYR A 381 6.77 -11.83 -20.47
C TYR A 381 6.34 -11.03 -21.69
N ASP A 382 7.29 -10.38 -22.38
CA ASP A 382 7.02 -9.59 -23.57
C ASP A 382 6.64 -10.47 -24.77
N ALA A 383 7.42 -11.52 -25.03
CA ALA A 383 7.15 -12.46 -26.12
C ALA A 383 5.80 -13.17 -25.96
N SER A 384 5.35 -13.37 -24.71
CA SER A 384 4.09 -14.01 -24.37
C SER A 384 2.93 -13.02 -24.17
N GLY A 385 3.16 -11.71 -24.32
CA GLY A 385 2.15 -10.67 -24.13
C GLY A 385 1.58 -10.60 -22.71
N LEU A 386 2.35 -11.04 -21.70
CA LEU A 386 1.99 -11.06 -20.27
C LEU A 386 2.25 -9.72 -19.60
N ARG A 387 3.07 -8.85 -20.21
CA ARG A 387 3.42 -7.52 -19.72
C ARG A 387 2.84 -6.42 -20.62
N ILE A 388 2.57 -5.26 -20.02
CA ILE A 388 2.24 -4.02 -20.71
C ILE A 388 3.11 -2.87 -20.19
N ASP A 389 3.42 -1.92 -21.06
CA ASP A 389 4.25 -0.74 -20.72
C ASP A 389 3.47 0.34 -19.95
N GLN A 390 2.17 0.17 -19.78
CA GLN A 390 1.29 1.15 -19.14
C GLN A 390 1.06 0.83 -17.67
N ILE A 391 1.35 1.81 -16.81
CA ILE A 391 0.81 1.86 -15.45
C ILE A 391 -0.63 2.38 -15.55
N VAL A 392 -1.59 1.61 -15.05
CA VAL A 392 -2.99 2.02 -14.99
C VAL A 392 -3.23 2.71 -13.64
N PRO A 393 -3.67 3.98 -13.63
CA PRO A 393 -4.00 4.67 -12.39
C PRO A 393 -5.09 3.91 -11.59
N PRO A 394 -5.04 3.93 -10.25
CA PRO A 394 -6.03 3.25 -9.39
C PRO A 394 -7.49 3.57 -9.72
N ASP A 395 -7.78 4.82 -10.07
CA ASP A 395 -9.13 5.30 -10.42
C ASP A 395 -9.65 4.72 -11.73
N ASN A 396 -8.78 4.35 -12.67
CA ASN A 396 -9.21 3.71 -13.90
C ASN A 396 -9.59 2.22 -13.69
N HIS A 397 -9.27 1.64 -12.53
CA HIS A 397 -9.68 0.27 -12.23
C HIS A 397 -11.20 0.16 -12.02
N VAL A 398 -11.89 1.28 -11.71
CA VAL A 398 -13.36 1.28 -11.53
C VAL A 398 -14.11 0.96 -12.82
N ASP A 399 -13.46 0.99 -13.98
CA ASP A 399 -14.06 0.60 -15.26
C ASP A 399 -14.40 -0.92 -15.30
N TYR A 400 -13.95 -1.70 -14.31
CA TYR A 400 -14.17 -3.14 -14.21
C TYR A 400 -14.98 -3.51 -12.97
N LYS A 401 -15.93 -4.45 -13.13
CA LYS A 401 -16.78 -4.94 -12.02
C LYS A 401 -15.99 -5.72 -10.98
N TYR A 402 -14.94 -6.42 -11.39
CA TYR A 402 -14.22 -7.35 -10.52
C TYR A 402 -12.74 -6.97 -10.46
N LEU A 403 -12.17 -6.87 -9.25
CA LEU A 403 -10.78 -6.47 -9.06
C LEU A 403 -10.04 -7.48 -8.19
N MET A 404 -8.85 -7.87 -8.62
CA MET A 404 -8.06 -8.86 -7.88
C MET A 404 -7.14 -8.21 -6.84
N TYR A 405 -7.21 -8.71 -5.61
CA TYR A 405 -6.20 -8.53 -4.59
C TYR A 405 -5.39 -9.82 -4.45
N ILE A 406 -4.07 -9.70 -4.60
CA ILE A 406 -3.13 -10.80 -4.48
C ILE A 406 -1.82 -10.27 -3.90
N ASP A 407 -1.23 -11.04 -2.98
CA ASP A 407 -0.01 -10.62 -2.29
C ASP A 407 1.18 -10.50 -3.27
N GLY A 408 2.16 -9.69 -2.86
CA GLY A 408 3.45 -9.58 -3.51
C GLY A 408 4.53 -10.19 -2.64
N THR A 409 5.60 -9.43 -2.38
CA THR A 409 6.63 -9.82 -1.38
C THR A 409 6.01 -10.01 0.00
N SER A 410 5.00 -9.20 0.31
CA SER A 410 4.15 -9.30 1.49
C SER A 410 2.72 -8.92 1.06
N PHE A 411 1.89 -8.45 1.99
CA PHE A 411 0.60 -7.83 1.66
C PHE A 411 0.76 -6.52 0.85
N SER A 412 -0.32 -6.02 0.24
CA SER A 412 -0.29 -4.90 -0.72
C SER A 412 -1.23 -3.75 -0.36
N ASP A 413 -0.82 -2.52 -0.70
CA ASP A 413 -1.51 -1.24 -0.36
C ASP A 413 -2.81 -1.14 -1.11
N ARG A 414 -2.83 -1.83 -2.24
CA ARG A 414 -3.96 -2.05 -3.11
C ARG A 414 -5.25 -2.41 -2.38
N MET A 415 -5.20 -3.18 -1.28
CA MET A 415 -6.44 -3.48 -0.54
C MET A 415 -7.18 -2.21 -0.13
N TYR A 416 -6.45 -1.18 0.32
CA TYR A 416 -7.00 0.09 0.79
C TYR A 416 -7.94 0.70 -0.23
N TRP A 417 -7.43 0.92 -1.45
CA TRP A 417 -8.16 1.65 -2.47
C TRP A 417 -9.08 0.73 -3.27
N LEU A 418 -8.77 -0.56 -3.43
CA LEU A 418 -9.66 -1.52 -4.08
C LEU A 418 -11.02 -1.56 -3.41
N MET A 419 -11.04 -1.65 -2.08
CA MET A 419 -12.29 -1.73 -1.34
C MET A 419 -13.17 -0.49 -1.53
N GLN A 420 -12.58 0.67 -1.86
CA GLN A 420 -13.28 1.95 -2.04
C GLN A 420 -13.81 2.16 -3.46
N THR A 421 -13.41 1.34 -4.42
CA THR A 421 -13.83 1.47 -5.84
C THR A 421 -15.32 1.21 -6.08
N GLY A 422 -15.98 0.50 -5.16
CA GLY A 422 -17.31 -0.09 -5.38
C GLY A 422 -17.31 -1.18 -6.45
N SER A 423 -16.14 -1.71 -6.84
CA SER A 423 -16.01 -2.96 -7.59
C SER A 423 -15.93 -4.12 -6.61
N LEU A 424 -16.35 -5.31 -7.06
CA LEU A 424 -16.25 -6.51 -6.24
C LEU A 424 -14.79 -6.96 -6.17
N VAL A 425 -14.24 -6.99 -4.96
CA VAL A 425 -12.89 -7.46 -4.70
C VAL A 425 -12.86 -8.98 -4.65
N PHE A 426 -11.96 -9.58 -5.42
CA PHE A 426 -11.55 -10.98 -5.32
C PHE A 426 -10.26 -11.00 -4.51
N ARG A 427 -10.24 -11.68 -3.37
CA ARG A 427 -9.06 -11.73 -2.49
C ARG A 427 -8.49 -13.14 -2.51
N ALA A 428 -7.27 -13.29 -3.03
CA ALA A 428 -6.51 -14.52 -2.84
C ALA A 428 -6.27 -14.75 -1.34
N GLN A 429 -6.38 -16.00 -0.92
CA GLN A 429 -5.93 -16.41 0.41
C GLN A 429 -4.45 -16.07 0.57
N SER A 430 -4.10 -15.62 1.78
CA SER A 430 -2.75 -15.24 2.15
C SER A 430 -2.21 -16.21 3.19
N GLN A 431 -0.91 -16.47 3.13
CA GLN A 431 -0.17 -17.13 4.20
C GLN A 431 0.18 -16.18 5.35
N LEU A 432 -0.05 -14.88 5.14
CA LEU A 432 0.26 -13.81 6.06
C LEU A 432 -1.01 -13.29 6.72
N ARG A 433 -0.91 -13.00 8.00
CA ARG A 433 -1.90 -12.25 8.77
C ARG A 433 -1.59 -10.76 8.72
N VAL A 434 -2.64 -9.96 8.60
CA VAL A 434 -2.63 -8.49 8.72
C VAL A 434 -3.71 -8.03 9.69
N TRP A 435 -3.57 -6.80 10.21
CA TRP A 435 -4.52 -6.23 11.19
C TRP A 435 -5.98 -6.13 10.69
N LEU A 436 -6.22 -6.23 9.37
CA LEU A 436 -7.55 -6.22 8.75
C LEU A 436 -8.28 -7.57 8.80
N ASP A 437 -7.62 -8.67 9.15
CA ASP A 437 -8.18 -10.00 8.91
C ASP A 437 -9.42 -10.32 9.75
N ARG A 438 -9.50 -9.78 10.98
CA ARG A 438 -10.73 -9.86 11.79
C ARG A 438 -11.85 -8.98 11.27
N ALA A 439 -11.50 -7.94 10.50
CA ALA A 439 -12.44 -6.96 9.98
C ALA A 439 -13.14 -7.44 8.70
N LEU A 440 -12.40 -8.12 7.82
CA LEU A 440 -12.88 -8.50 6.50
C LEU A 440 -13.56 -9.88 6.49
N GLN A 441 -14.84 -9.92 6.12
CA GLN A 441 -15.62 -11.16 6.07
C GLN A 441 -15.77 -11.66 4.61
N PRO A 442 -15.46 -12.94 4.32
CA PRO A 442 -15.65 -13.51 3.00
C PRO A 442 -17.15 -13.58 2.63
N TRP A 443 -17.47 -13.32 1.37
CA TRP A 443 -18.84 -13.22 0.82
C TRP A 443 -19.71 -12.07 1.35
N GLU A 444 -19.14 -11.22 2.20
CA GLU A 444 -19.74 -9.97 2.68
C GLU A 444 -18.95 -8.76 2.17
N HIS A 445 -17.62 -8.77 2.32
CA HIS A 445 -16.74 -7.70 1.85
C HIS A 445 -15.95 -8.07 0.58
N TYR A 446 -15.76 -9.36 0.28
CA TYR A 446 -14.99 -9.81 -0.88
C TYR A 446 -15.34 -11.24 -1.26
N VAL A 447 -14.96 -11.67 -2.47
CA VAL A 447 -15.01 -13.09 -2.89
C VAL A 447 -13.66 -13.75 -2.58
N PRO A 448 -13.60 -14.80 -1.75
CA PRO A 448 -12.36 -15.53 -1.49
C PRO A 448 -11.94 -16.36 -2.70
N VAL A 449 -10.64 -16.37 -2.98
CA VAL A 449 -9.99 -17.19 -4.02
C VAL A 449 -8.88 -18.00 -3.37
N ALA A 450 -8.69 -19.25 -3.78
CA ALA A 450 -7.57 -20.07 -3.33
C ALA A 450 -6.24 -19.36 -3.58
N GLU A 451 -5.26 -19.54 -2.69
CA GLU A 451 -3.93 -18.91 -2.83
C GLU A 451 -3.28 -19.23 -4.18
N ASP A 452 -3.45 -20.47 -4.62
CA ASP A 452 -2.89 -20.98 -5.86
C ASP A 452 -3.75 -20.69 -7.11
N LEU A 453 -4.85 -19.95 -6.94
CA LEU A 453 -5.84 -19.53 -7.93
C LEU A 453 -6.59 -20.65 -8.66
N THR A 454 -6.54 -21.89 -8.16
CA THR A 454 -7.19 -23.04 -8.81
C THR A 454 -8.71 -22.90 -8.93
N ASP A 455 -9.36 -22.13 -8.05
CA ASP A 455 -10.80 -21.89 -8.08
C ASP A 455 -11.20 -20.56 -8.75
N LEU A 456 -10.25 -19.77 -9.26
CA LEU A 456 -10.50 -18.43 -9.80
C LEU A 456 -11.58 -18.42 -10.88
N VAL A 457 -11.52 -19.35 -11.85
CA VAL A 457 -12.49 -19.42 -12.95
C VAL A 457 -13.90 -19.73 -12.43
N ASN A 458 -14.01 -20.61 -11.43
CA ASN A 458 -15.29 -20.94 -10.81
C ASN A 458 -15.86 -19.75 -10.02
N ARG A 459 -15.00 -18.98 -9.33
CA ARG A 459 -15.42 -17.73 -8.65
C ARG A 459 -15.89 -16.68 -9.64
N MET A 460 -15.24 -16.60 -10.80
CA MET A 460 -15.66 -15.72 -11.89
C MET A 460 -17.01 -16.13 -12.48
N ASP A 461 -17.24 -17.43 -12.71
CA ASP A 461 -18.54 -17.94 -13.16
C ASP A 461 -19.66 -17.59 -12.17
N TRP A 462 -19.39 -17.76 -10.87
CA TRP A 462 -20.33 -17.37 -9.84
C TRP A 462 -20.67 -15.86 -9.91
N ALA A 463 -19.66 -14.98 -9.99
CA ALA A 463 -19.91 -13.54 -10.00
C ALA A 463 -20.71 -13.10 -11.24
N LEU A 464 -20.38 -13.64 -12.41
CA LEU A 464 -21.10 -13.37 -13.66
C LEU A 464 -22.56 -13.83 -13.63
N GLN A 465 -22.84 -14.95 -12.94
CA GLN A 465 -24.20 -15.48 -12.80
C GLN A 465 -25.01 -14.79 -11.68
N ASN A 466 -24.34 -14.06 -10.79
CA ASN A 466 -24.92 -13.43 -9.61
C ASN A 466 -24.56 -11.94 -9.58
N ASP A 467 -24.88 -11.18 -10.63
CA ASP A 467 -24.49 -9.77 -10.79
C ASP A 467 -25.04 -8.87 -9.67
N GLU A 468 -26.31 -9.07 -9.28
CA GLU A 468 -26.93 -8.33 -8.17
C GLU A 468 -26.19 -8.58 -6.85
N ARG A 469 -25.97 -9.86 -6.51
CA ARG A 469 -25.22 -10.22 -5.31
C ARG A 469 -23.77 -9.71 -5.36
N SER A 470 -23.16 -9.70 -6.54
CA SER A 470 -21.81 -9.14 -6.73
C SER A 470 -21.78 -7.64 -6.43
N SER A 471 -22.78 -6.90 -6.91
CA SER A 471 -22.94 -5.47 -6.61
C SER A 471 -23.19 -5.22 -5.13
N GLU A 472 -23.97 -6.06 -4.44
CA GLU A 472 -24.20 -5.94 -2.99
C GLU A 472 -22.91 -6.07 -2.18
N ILE A 473 -22.10 -7.10 -2.48
CA ILE A 473 -20.81 -7.32 -1.81
C ILE A 473 -19.85 -6.14 -2.09
N ALA A 474 -19.81 -5.66 -3.34
CA ALA A 474 -19.00 -4.51 -3.72
C ALA A 474 -19.41 -3.23 -2.95
N GLU A 475 -20.71 -3.00 -2.78
CA GLU A 475 -21.23 -1.88 -2.00
C GLU A 475 -20.90 -2.02 -0.51
N ALA A 476 -21.07 -3.21 0.06
CA ALA A 476 -20.73 -3.51 1.44
C ALA A 476 -19.23 -3.27 1.71
N SER A 477 -18.36 -3.70 0.79
CA SER A 477 -16.92 -3.40 0.82
C SER A 477 -16.64 -1.89 0.85
N ALA A 478 -17.25 -1.12 -0.06
CA ALA A 478 -17.03 0.32 -0.15
C ALA A 478 -17.61 1.08 1.04
N HIS A 479 -18.73 0.60 1.60
CA HIS A 479 -19.27 1.12 2.84
C HIS A 479 -18.34 0.85 4.02
N PHE A 480 -17.87 -0.39 4.17
CA PHE A 480 -16.92 -0.79 5.21
C PHE A 480 -15.65 0.07 5.14
N ALA A 481 -15.02 0.17 3.97
CA ALA A 481 -13.75 0.91 3.83
C ALA A 481 -13.89 2.40 4.20
N ARG A 482 -14.98 3.06 3.78
CA ARG A 482 -15.24 4.47 4.15
C ARG A 482 -15.36 4.68 5.65
N LYS A 483 -15.93 3.70 6.37
CA LYS A 483 -16.22 3.81 7.81
C LYS A 483 -15.04 3.34 8.67
N GLU A 484 -14.48 2.18 8.34
CA GLU A 484 -13.57 1.44 9.21
C GLU A 484 -12.11 1.53 8.74
N LEU A 485 -11.86 1.92 7.49
CA LEU A 485 -10.50 2.10 6.93
C LEU A 485 -10.15 3.56 6.68
N SER A 486 -10.90 4.53 7.19
CA SER A 486 -10.53 5.95 7.08
C SER A 486 -9.19 6.24 7.78
N LEU A 487 -8.49 7.33 7.43
CA LEU A 487 -7.27 7.74 8.13
C LEU A 487 -7.53 7.86 9.64
N GLU A 488 -8.65 8.46 10.00
CA GLU A 488 -9.08 8.63 11.38
C GLU A 488 -9.29 7.27 12.06
N SER A 489 -9.91 6.28 11.40
CA SER A 489 -10.10 4.93 11.94
C SER A 489 -8.76 4.19 12.13
N ASN A 490 -7.82 4.34 11.19
CA ASN A 490 -6.46 3.78 11.30
C ASN A 490 -5.68 4.39 12.47
N LEU A 491 -5.72 5.72 12.61
CA LEU A 491 -5.09 6.42 13.73
C LEU A 491 -5.74 6.04 15.07
N TYR A 492 -7.06 5.83 15.08
CA TYR A 492 -7.76 5.37 16.28
C TYR A 492 -7.35 3.95 16.68
N TYR A 493 -7.21 3.02 15.72
CA TYR A 493 -6.66 1.68 16.00
C TYR A 493 -5.25 1.79 16.60
N LEU A 494 -4.37 2.58 15.98
CA LEU A 494 -3.01 2.81 16.48
C LEU A 494 -3.02 3.40 17.91
N TYR A 495 -3.87 4.39 18.18
CA TYR A 495 -4.04 4.96 19.52
C TYR A 495 -4.40 3.90 20.56
N ARG A 496 -5.43 3.09 20.28
CA ARG A 496 -5.90 2.04 21.19
C ARG A 496 -4.84 0.98 21.42
N LEU A 497 -4.07 0.64 20.38
CA LEU A 497 -2.93 -0.27 20.47
C LEU A 497 -1.84 0.29 21.40
N LEU A 498 -1.45 1.56 21.22
CA LEU A 498 -0.44 2.22 22.05
C LEU A 498 -0.87 2.32 23.52
N VAL A 499 -2.14 2.64 23.80
CA VAL A 499 -2.66 2.66 25.18
C VAL A 499 -2.51 1.29 25.84
N ARG A 500 -2.83 0.19 25.13
CA ARG A 500 -2.64 -1.16 25.67
C ARG A 500 -1.16 -1.51 25.83
N LEU A 501 -0.34 -1.16 24.85
CA LEU A 501 1.09 -1.42 24.88
C LEU A 501 1.77 -0.72 26.07
N GLY A 502 1.43 0.55 26.31
CA GLY A 502 1.94 1.33 27.45
C GLY A 502 1.55 0.78 28.83
N ASN A 503 0.58 -0.15 28.92
CA ASN A 503 0.27 -0.83 30.18
C ASN A 503 1.21 -1.99 30.49
N ILE A 504 1.94 -2.49 29.47
CA ILE A 504 2.83 -3.65 29.60
C ILE A 504 4.30 -3.30 29.39
N THR A 505 4.60 -2.20 28.70
CA THR A 505 5.98 -1.73 28.51
C THR A 505 6.40 -0.73 29.58
N PRO A 506 7.70 -0.63 29.90
CA PRO A 506 8.20 0.27 30.92
C PRO A 506 8.15 1.74 30.45
N ALA A 507 7.85 2.64 31.39
CA ALA A 507 8.11 4.07 31.26
C ALA A 507 9.48 4.36 31.89
N ASP A 508 10.49 4.72 31.11
CA ASP A 508 11.78 5.11 31.69
C ASP A 508 11.66 6.44 32.45
N SER A 509 12.44 6.56 33.53
CA SER A 509 12.63 7.79 34.32
C SER A 509 14.06 8.36 34.19
N GLY A 510 14.90 7.77 33.33
CA GLY A 510 16.29 8.17 33.04
C GLY A 510 16.42 9.23 31.95
N ALA A 511 17.45 10.08 32.08
CA ALA A 511 17.67 11.30 31.30
C ALA A 511 17.93 11.07 29.81
N ASP A 512 17.20 11.83 28.99
CA ASP A 512 17.31 11.93 27.53
C ASP A 512 18.77 12.11 27.05
N SER A 513 19.33 11.11 26.35
CA SER A 513 20.37 11.40 25.36
C SER A 513 19.68 11.96 24.12
N VAL A 514 19.54 13.27 24.08
CA VAL A 514 18.97 14.03 22.96
C VAL A 514 19.84 13.80 21.72
N VAL A 515 19.31 13.07 20.75
CA VAL A 515 19.72 13.21 19.34
C VAL A 515 18.54 13.87 18.64
N GLU A 516 18.47 15.20 18.71
CA GLU A 516 17.77 15.96 17.67
C GLU A 516 18.66 15.86 16.42
N ALA A 517 18.29 14.97 15.50
CA ALA A 517 18.98 14.86 14.22
C ALA A 517 18.72 16.15 13.41
N SER A 518 19.75 16.95 13.23
CA SER A 518 19.73 18.11 12.33
C SER A 518 19.73 17.64 10.88
N VAL A 519 18.74 18.05 10.10
CA VAL A 519 18.63 17.75 8.67
C VAL A 519 19.58 18.67 7.90
N ASP A 520 20.75 18.18 7.51
CA ASP A 520 21.58 18.81 6.49
C ASP A 520 21.24 18.19 5.12
N SER A 521 20.68 19.01 4.24
CA SER A 521 20.29 18.62 2.89
C SER A 521 21.52 18.35 2.02
N ALA A 522 21.76 17.08 1.69
CA ALA A 522 22.64 16.71 0.58
C ALA A 522 21.96 15.65 -0.28
N ALA A 523 21.45 16.10 -1.43
CA ALA A 523 21.00 15.19 -2.49
C ALA A 523 22.21 14.43 -3.06
N SER A 524 22.21 13.10 -2.99
CA SER A 524 23.08 12.29 -3.84
C SER A 524 22.36 11.05 -4.35
N SER A 525 22.25 10.99 -5.67
CA SER A 525 21.90 9.83 -6.48
C SER A 525 22.84 8.66 -6.23
N LEU A 526 22.32 7.44 -6.04
CA LEU A 526 23.11 6.22 -6.14
C LEU A 526 22.37 5.14 -6.96
N ASP A 527 23.12 4.59 -7.91
CA ASP A 527 22.79 3.53 -8.85
C ASP A 527 22.63 2.16 -8.16
N ASP A 528 21.57 1.43 -8.51
CA ASP A 528 21.21 0.08 -8.00
C ASP A 528 22.02 -1.08 -8.60
N ALA A 529 23.10 -0.82 -9.36
CA ALA A 529 23.67 -1.83 -10.26
C ALA A 529 24.88 -2.64 -9.72
N ALA A 530 25.29 -2.49 -8.46
CA ALA A 530 26.61 -2.97 -8.02
C ALA A 530 26.59 -3.91 -6.81
N PHE A 531 25.89 -5.06 -6.86
CA PHE A 531 26.20 -6.17 -5.92
C PHE A 531 25.77 -7.58 -6.37
N LEU A 532 25.65 -7.88 -7.67
CA LEU A 532 25.30 -9.23 -8.16
C LEU A 532 26.47 -9.91 -8.88
N ALA A 533 27.60 -10.08 -8.20
CA ALA A 533 28.67 -10.94 -8.70
C ALA A 533 29.09 -11.96 -7.64
N GLU A 534 29.06 -13.23 -8.06
CA GLU A 534 29.61 -14.44 -7.43
C GLU A 534 28.64 -15.26 -6.55
N ALA A 535 27.78 -16.05 -7.20
CA ALA A 535 27.15 -17.24 -6.61
C ALA A 535 27.66 -18.52 -7.32
N PRO A 536 27.91 -19.63 -6.60
CA PRO A 536 28.33 -20.90 -7.18
C PRO A 536 27.15 -21.68 -7.81
N GLU A 537 27.47 -22.55 -8.76
CA GLU A 537 26.52 -23.18 -9.68
C GLU A 537 25.44 -24.10 -9.04
N PRO A 538 24.25 -24.21 -9.68
CA PRO A 538 23.09 -24.99 -9.21
C PRO A 538 23.22 -26.51 -9.46
N SER A 539 22.30 -27.32 -8.92
CA SER A 539 22.16 -28.76 -9.21
C SER A 539 20.73 -29.13 -9.65
N ALA A 540 20.58 -29.90 -10.72
CA ALA A 540 19.30 -30.31 -11.34
C ALA A 540 18.42 -31.20 -10.48
N ALA A 541 17.11 -31.09 -10.74
CA ALA A 541 16.10 -32.01 -10.28
C ALA A 541 16.17 -33.35 -11.04
N ARG A 542 16.17 -34.45 -10.28
CA ARG A 542 16.18 -35.83 -10.78
C ARG A 542 14.99 -36.60 -10.22
N ASN A 543 14.45 -37.51 -11.02
CA ASN A 543 13.39 -38.42 -10.61
C ASN A 543 13.86 -39.25 -9.39
N PRO A 544 13.15 -39.21 -8.24
CA PRO A 544 13.58 -39.88 -7.01
C PRO A 544 13.68 -41.42 -7.11
N SER A 545 13.01 -42.01 -8.09
CA SER A 545 12.91 -43.46 -8.30
C SER A 545 13.91 -44.01 -9.32
N THR A 546 14.26 -43.22 -10.35
CA THR A 546 15.14 -43.67 -11.45
C THR A 546 16.48 -42.93 -11.49
N GLY A 547 16.62 -41.78 -10.83
CA GLY A 547 17.83 -40.96 -10.84
C GLY A 547 18.09 -40.23 -12.16
N GLU A 548 17.17 -40.35 -13.13
CA GLU A 548 17.19 -39.66 -14.42
C GLU A 548 16.70 -38.22 -14.29
N LEU A 549 17.13 -37.34 -15.20
CA LEU A 549 16.65 -35.95 -15.26
C LEU A 549 15.13 -35.93 -15.51
N ASP A 550 14.40 -35.13 -14.73
CA ASP A 550 12.98 -34.91 -14.96
C ASP A 550 12.79 -33.74 -15.93
N CYS A 551 12.67 -34.04 -17.23
CA CYS A 551 12.74 -33.04 -18.30
C CYS A 551 11.40 -32.36 -18.63
N TRP A 552 10.26 -32.94 -18.22
CA TRP A 552 8.94 -32.52 -18.69
C TRP A 552 8.09 -32.02 -17.54
N PHE A 553 8.18 -30.72 -17.25
CA PHE A 553 7.47 -30.08 -16.15
C PHE A 553 6.85 -28.74 -16.59
N GLY A 554 5.68 -28.42 -16.03
CA GLY A 554 4.98 -27.17 -16.36
C GLY A 554 4.57 -27.11 -17.83
N SER A 555 5.00 -26.06 -18.53
CA SER A 555 4.73 -25.85 -19.96
C SER A 555 5.72 -26.57 -20.89
N PHE A 556 6.82 -27.11 -20.35
CA PHE A 556 7.80 -27.84 -21.14
C PHE A 556 7.31 -29.26 -21.39
N SER A 557 6.82 -29.49 -22.60
CA SER A 557 6.38 -30.81 -23.06
C SER A 557 7.30 -31.33 -24.17
N PRO A 558 7.30 -32.65 -24.43
CA PRO A 558 8.01 -33.21 -25.58
C PRO A 558 7.62 -32.54 -26.90
N GLU A 559 6.37 -32.17 -27.10
CA GLU A 559 5.90 -31.49 -28.30
C GLU A 559 6.49 -30.08 -28.43
N LEU A 560 6.57 -29.33 -27.32
CA LEU A 560 7.13 -27.98 -27.31
C LEU A 560 8.65 -27.98 -27.50
N CYS A 561 9.33 -29.00 -26.99
CA CYS A 561 10.78 -29.01 -26.86
C CYS A 561 11.49 -29.94 -27.82
N CYS A 562 10.95 -31.13 -28.09
CA CYS A 562 11.60 -32.15 -28.90
C CYS A 562 11.13 -32.22 -30.35
N ASN A 563 10.09 -31.47 -30.77
CA ASN A 563 9.60 -31.54 -32.14
C ASN A 563 10.66 -31.04 -33.14
N VAL A 564 11.46 -31.98 -33.66
CA VAL A 564 12.54 -31.69 -34.60
C VAL A 564 12.05 -31.40 -36.01
N ASP A 565 10.82 -31.77 -36.35
CA ASP A 565 10.20 -31.37 -37.62
C ASP A 565 9.92 -29.86 -37.61
N GLN A 566 9.38 -29.35 -36.50
CA GLN A 566 9.08 -27.93 -36.32
C GLN A 566 10.31 -27.07 -36.02
N PHE A 567 11.21 -27.52 -35.14
CA PHE A 567 12.30 -26.69 -34.60
C PHE A 567 13.70 -27.06 -35.14
N GLY A 568 13.79 -28.11 -35.96
CA GLY A 568 15.04 -28.60 -36.52
C GLY A 568 15.87 -29.46 -35.56
N PRO A 569 17.08 -29.88 -36.00
CA PRO A 569 17.95 -30.74 -35.20
C PRO A 569 18.37 -30.05 -33.90
N GLY A 570 18.02 -30.66 -32.76
CA GLY A 570 18.24 -30.08 -31.43
C GLY A 570 17.00 -29.46 -30.79
N GLY A 571 15.83 -29.53 -31.43
CA GLY A 571 14.57 -29.10 -30.84
C GLY A 571 14.50 -27.61 -30.53
N ASN A 572 13.51 -27.21 -29.73
CA ASN A 572 13.31 -25.81 -29.39
C ASN A 572 14.42 -25.31 -28.45
N LYS A 573 15.24 -24.38 -28.94
CA LYS A 573 16.39 -23.84 -28.20
C LYS A 573 16.00 -23.14 -26.89
N GLY A 574 14.77 -22.67 -26.76
CA GLY A 574 14.25 -22.08 -25.52
C GLY A 574 14.00 -23.08 -24.38
N CYS A 575 14.14 -24.39 -24.63
CA CYS A 575 14.00 -25.42 -23.60
C CYS A 575 15.32 -25.82 -22.92
N TRP A 576 16.47 -25.28 -23.35
CA TRP A 576 17.79 -25.79 -22.97
C TRP A 576 18.64 -24.74 -22.25
N ASP A 577 19.26 -25.11 -21.12
CA ASP A 577 20.08 -24.24 -20.27
C ASP A 577 21.45 -24.84 -19.90
N GLY A 578 21.81 -25.95 -20.54
CA GLY A 578 23.08 -26.65 -20.35
C GLY A 578 22.93 -27.89 -19.45
N GLU A 579 22.18 -27.80 -18.37
CA GLU A 579 21.87 -28.95 -17.52
C GLU A 579 20.75 -29.80 -18.12
N TYR A 580 19.71 -29.15 -18.64
CA TYR A 580 18.69 -29.75 -19.51
C TYR A 580 19.07 -29.48 -20.97
N SER A 581 19.20 -30.55 -21.76
CA SER A 581 19.62 -30.47 -23.15
C SER A 581 18.77 -31.37 -24.02
N PHE A 582 18.69 -31.07 -25.31
CA PHE A 582 18.03 -31.95 -26.28
C PHE A 582 18.54 -33.40 -26.17
N ALA A 583 19.84 -33.61 -25.98
CA ALA A 583 20.44 -34.94 -25.88
C ALA A 583 20.08 -35.67 -24.57
N SER A 584 19.89 -34.96 -23.47
CA SER A 584 19.51 -35.55 -22.18
C SER A 584 18.01 -35.77 -22.04
N CYS A 585 17.19 -34.93 -22.69
CA CYS A 585 15.73 -34.93 -22.52
C CYS A 585 14.98 -35.60 -23.67
N CYS A 586 15.36 -35.35 -24.92
CA CYS A 586 14.67 -35.90 -26.09
C CYS A 586 15.30 -37.24 -26.51
N THR A 587 15.07 -38.29 -25.73
CA THR A 587 15.61 -39.62 -26.00
C THR A 587 14.54 -40.60 -26.53
N GLY A 588 14.98 -41.72 -27.12
CA GLY A 588 14.07 -42.74 -27.64
C GLY A 588 13.24 -42.25 -28.83
N ILE A 589 11.91 -42.38 -28.75
CA ILE A 589 11.00 -42.00 -29.85
C ILE A 589 10.96 -40.48 -30.09
N LEU A 590 11.32 -39.68 -29.07
CA LEU A 590 11.26 -38.22 -29.13
C LEU A 590 12.42 -37.60 -29.94
N SER A 591 13.50 -38.34 -30.20
CA SER A 591 14.57 -37.92 -31.10
C SER A 591 14.38 -38.38 -32.55
N ASP A 592 13.34 -39.18 -32.84
CA ASP A 592 13.05 -39.67 -34.19
C ASP A 592 12.24 -38.62 -34.97
N PRO A 593 12.78 -38.05 -36.07
CA PRO A 593 12.04 -37.12 -36.91
C PRO A 593 10.73 -37.72 -37.46
N GLY A 594 10.69 -39.03 -37.75
CA GLY A 594 9.51 -39.69 -38.31
C GLY A 594 8.32 -39.76 -37.34
N TYR A 595 8.59 -39.73 -36.03
CA TYR A 595 7.55 -39.67 -35.00
C TYR A 595 6.80 -38.33 -35.07
N TRP A 596 7.53 -37.22 -35.17
CA TRP A 596 6.95 -35.88 -35.17
C TRP A 596 6.15 -35.58 -36.45
N VAL A 597 6.63 -36.02 -37.61
CA VAL A 597 5.87 -35.95 -38.87
C VAL A 597 4.50 -36.64 -38.71
N THR A 598 4.47 -37.80 -38.08
CA THR A 598 3.21 -38.54 -37.86
C THR A 598 2.28 -37.83 -36.87
N VAL A 599 2.83 -37.21 -35.81
CA VAL A 599 2.08 -36.44 -34.81
C VAL A 599 1.47 -35.17 -35.43
N ASP A 600 2.24 -34.48 -36.27
CA ASP A 600 1.81 -33.24 -36.91
C ASP A 600 0.78 -33.50 -38.03
N ASP A 601 0.94 -34.58 -38.80
CA ASP A 601 -0.08 -35.05 -39.76
C ASP A 601 -1.41 -35.39 -39.07
N GLN A 602 -1.37 -36.04 -37.90
CA GLN A 602 -2.57 -36.35 -37.11
C GLN A 602 -3.25 -35.10 -36.55
N LYS A 603 -2.49 -34.08 -36.14
CA LYS A 603 -3.04 -32.79 -35.71
C LYS A 603 -3.67 -32.02 -36.86
N ALA A 604 -3.05 -32.03 -38.04
CA ALA A 604 -3.58 -31.39 -39.24
C ALA A 604 -4.88 -32.05 -39.76
N LEU A 605 -5.08 -33.34 -39.49
CA LEU A 605 -6.34 -34.06 -39.78
C LEU A 605 -7.44 -33.81 -38.74
N ALA A 606 -7.09 -33.34 -37.54
CA ALA A 606 -8.01 -33.09 -36.42
C ALA A 606 -8.44 -31.61 -36.28
N ALA A 607 -7.77 -30.70 -36.97
CA ALA A 607 -8.12 -29.29 -37.14
C ALA A 607 -8.94 -29.07 -38.42
#